data_AF-A0A0D3EB38-F1
#
_entry.id   AF-A0A0D3EB38-F1
#
_cell.length_a   1.000
_cell.length_b   1.000
_cell.length_c   1.000
_cell.angle_alpha   90.00
_cell.angle_beta   90.00
_cell.angle_gamma   90.00
#
_symmetry.space_group_name_H-M   'P 1'
#
loop_
_entity.id
_entity.type
_entity.pdbx_description
1 polymer ?
#
loop_
_entity_poly.entity_id
_entity_poly.type
_entity_poly.pdbx_seq_one_letter_code
_entity_poly.pdbx_strand_id
1 'polypeptide(L)' 'MYRAQSNLPIGEWRFIENFTVTAAGDQYQTTTSRYKMTIIGDTIYAKTDYHDDNPFLTLASYEDFGNGKLKMYLLIGMN' A
#
# COMPACT_ATOMS: atom_id res chain seq x y z
N MET A 1 0.05 6.80 17.20
CA MET A 1 -0.23 5.53 16.47
C MET A 1 -1.66 5.03 16.66
N TYR A 2 -2.30 5.15 17.85
CA TYR A 2 -3.70 4.74 18.07
C TYR A 2 -4.75 5.42 17.16
N ARG A 3 -4.58 6.71 16.82
CA ARG A 3 -5.55 7.46 16.00
C ARG A 3 -5.68 6.93 14.56
N ALA A 4 -4.60 6.47 13.95
CA ALA A 4 -4.66 5.91 12.60
C ALA A 4 -5.42 4.58 12.63
N GLN A 5 -5.07 3.71 13.57
CA GLN A 5 -5.69 2.40 13.72
C GLN A 5 -7.19 2.49 14.06
N SER A 6 -7.62 3.48 14.84
CA SER A 6 -9.04 3.70 15.13
C SER A 6 -9.83 4.27 13.94
N ASN A 7 -9.19 4.99 13.02
CA ASN A 7 -9.85 5.65 11.90
C ASN A 7 -9.73 4.88 10.57
N LEU A 8 -8.84 3.89 10.49
CA LEU A 8 -8.63 3.01 9.33
C LEU A 8 -8.91 1.54 9.73
N PRO A 9 -10.17 1.17 9.99
CA PRO A 9 -10.51 -0.22 10.24
C PRO A 9 -10.31 -1.06 8.97
N ILE A 10 -9.94 -2.33 9.16
CA ILE A 10 -9.76 -3.28 8.06
C ILE A 10 -11.13 -3.52 7.39
N GLY A 11 -11.15 -3.48 6.06
CA GLY A 11 -12.35 -3.76 5.26
C GLY A 11 -13.25 -2.56 4.98
N GLU A 12 -12.90 -1.34 5.44
CA GLU A 12 -13.66 -0.13 5.12
C GLU A 12 -12.85 0.83 4.25
N TRP A 13 -13.54 1.45 3.29
CA TRP A 13 -12.99 2.54 2.51
C TRP A 13 -13.06 3.86 3.27
N ARG A 14 -11.96 4.63 3.24
CA ARG A 14 -11.83 5.92 3.91
C ARG A 14 -11.14 6.92 3.00
N PHE A 15 -11.57 8.17 3.07
CA PHE A 15 -10.86 9.28 2.48
C PHE A 15 -9.77 9.75 3.44
N ILE A 16 -8.56 9.97 2.91
CA ILE A 16 -7.38 10.34 3.70
C ILE A 16 -6.79 11.61 3.10
N GLU A 17 -6.62 12.65 3.92
CA GLU A 17 -5.98 13.91 3.52
C GLU A 17 -4.85 14.27 4.49
N ASN A 18 -4.01 15.24 4.09
CA ASN A 18 -2.89 15.72 4.89
C ASN A 18 -1.95 14.58 5.33
N PHE A 19 -1.40 13.90 4.33
CA PHE A 19 -0.35 12.89 4.49
C PHE A 19 0.92 13.33 3.77
N THR A 20 2.06 12.74 4.12
CA THR A 20 3.31 12.98 3.39
C THR A 20 3.58 11.85 2.41
N VAL A 21 4.22 12.19 1.30
CA VAL A 21 4.62 11.24 0.26
C VAL A 21 6.13 11.33 0.10
N THR A 22 6.80 10.18 0.16
CA THR A 22 8.23 10.06 -0.08
C THR A 22 8.50 8.97 -1.12
N ALA A 23 9.72 8.91 -1.66
CA ALA A 23 10.12 7.78 -2.51
C ALA A 23 10.02 6.47 -1.72
N ALA A 24 9.46 5.43 -2.35
CA ALA A 24 9.47 4.09 -1.79
C ALA A 24 10.93 3.61 -1.70
N GLY A 25 11.36 3.20 -0.50
CA GLY A 25 12.71 2.70 -0.27
C GLY A 25 12.93 1.34 -0.93
N ASP A 26 14.18 0.91 -1.05
CA ASP A 26 14.52 -0.26 -1.86
C ASP A 26 13.98 -1.61 -1.33
N GLN A 27 13.68 -1.75 -0.02
CA GLN A 27 13.32 -3.05 0.60
C GLN A 27 11.93 -3.04 1.26
N TYR A 28 11.28 -4.21 1.31
CA TYR A 28 10.00 -4.46 1.99
C TYR A 28 8.83 -3.59 1.52
N GLN A 29 8.64 -3.47 0.21
CA GLN A 29 7.44 -2.84 -0.32
C GLN A 29 6.32 -3.87 -0.38
N THR A 30 5.07 -3.42 -0.17
CA THR A 30 3.82 -4.20 -0.32
C THR A 30 3.07 -3.88 -1.62
N THR A 31 3.51 -2.85 -2.36
CA THR A 31 2.97 -2.45 -3.67
C THR A 31 4.09 -2.11 -4.64
N THR A 32 3.80 -2.01 -5.94
CA THR A 32 4.75 -1.57 -6.99
C THR A 32 4.90 -0.05 -7.08
N SER A 33 4.25 0.70 -6.20
CA SER A 33 4.30 2.16 -6.19
C SER A 33 5.71 2.67 -5.90
N ARG A 34 6.18 3.61 -6.72
CA ARG A 34 7.46 4.32 -6.47
C ARG A 34 7.41 5.27 -5.28
N TYR A 35 6.25 5.41 -4.66
CA TYR A 35 5.99 6.34 -3.57
C TYR A 35 5.37 5.63 -2.37
N LYS A 36 5.75 6.09 -1.18
CA LYS A 36 5.20 5.67 0.10
C LYS A 36 4.43 6.83 0.74
N MET A 37 3.23 6.54 1.22
CA MET A 37 2.45 7.44 2.07
C MET A 37 2.83 7.27 3.54
N THR A 38 2.95 8.38 4.28
CA THR A 38 3.14 8.38 5.73
C THR A 38 2.05 9.21 6.40
N ILE A 39 1.39 8.60 7.38
CA ILE A 39 0.39 9.25 8.24
C ILE A 39 1.09 10.18 9.23
N ILE A 40 0.61 11.41 9.34
CA ILE A 40 1.13 12.44 10.25
C ILE A 40 0.06 12.85 11.28
N GLY A 41 0.42 13.71 12.24
CA GLY A 41 -0.49 14.11 13.32
C GLY A 41 -1.79 14.79 12.84
N ASP A 42 -1.69 15.51 11.72
CA ASP A 42 -2.76 16.33 11.14
C ASP A 42 -3.50 15.63 10.00
N THR A 43 -3.24 14.34 9.79
CA THR A 43 -3.97 13.54 8.80
C THR A 43 -5.46 13.52 9.13
N ILE A 44 -6.28 13.83 8.12
CA ILE A 44 -7.74 13.85 8.21
C ILE A 44 -8.27 12.55 7.62
N TYR A 45 -9.31 12.00 8.26
CA TYR A 45 -9.99 10.79 7.83
C TYR A 45 -11.48 11.09 7.68
N ALA A 46 -12.07 10.71 6.56
CA ALA A 46 -13.51 10.79 6.36
C ALA A 46 -14.06 9.45 5.83
N LYS A 47 -15.35 9.22 6.06
CA LYS A 47 -16.06 8.10 5.42
C LYS A 47 -16.23 8.42 3.94
N THR A 48 -16.28 7.39 3.11
CA THR A 48 -16.56 7.51 1.68
C THR A 48 -17.60 6.48 1.29
N ASP A 49 -18.45 6.85 0.33
CA ASP A 49 -19.40 5.93 -0.29
C ASP A 49 -18.74 5.15 -1.45
N TYR A 50 -17.50 5.48 -1.80
CA TYR A 50 -16.70 4.75 -2.77
C TYR A 50 -16.30 3.38 -2.21
N HIS A 51 -16.52 2.33 -3.01
CA HIS A 51 -16.11 0.97 -2.72
C HIS A 51 -15.55 0.36 -4.00
N ASP A 52 -14.44 -0.36 -3.87
CA ASP A 52 -13.83 -1.13 -4.95
C ASP A 52 -13.49 -2.53 -4.42
N ASP A 53 -13.87 -3.56 -5.17
CA ASP A 53 -13.64 -4.97 -4.86
C ASP A 53 -12.39 -5.51 -5.57
N ASN A 54 -11.66 -4.66 -6.30
CA ASN A 54 -10.45 -5.06 -6.99
C ASN A 54 -9.41 -5.59 -5.98
N PRO A 55 -8.85 -6.80 -6.19
CA PRO A 55 -7.81 -7.32 -5.32
C PRO A 55 -6.62 -6.37 -5.22
N PHE A 56 -6.34 -5.89 -4.02
CA PHE A 56 -5.24 -4.96 -3.72
C PHE A 56 -3.83 -5.60 -3.81
N LEU A 57 -3.77 -6.93 -4.03
CA LEU A 57 -2.54 -7.71 -3.99
C LEU A 57 -2.27 -8.37 -5.33
N THR A 58 -1.29 -7.84 -6.06
CA THR A 58 -0.72 -8.49 -7.23
C THR A 58 0.49 -9.31 -6.79
N LEU A 59 0.37 -10.64 -6.79
CA LEU A 59 1.49 -11.53 -6.48
C LEU A 59 2.34 -11.79 -7.72
N ALA A 60 3.64 -11.93 -7.53
CA ALA A 60 4.52 -12.33 -8.62
C ALA A 60 4.23 -13.76 -9.06
N SER A 61 4.35 -14.03 -10.37
CA SER A 61 4.14 -15.38 -10.89
C SER A 61 5.28 -16.31 -10.47
N TYR A 62 5.02 -17.60 -10.39
CA TYR A 62 6.06 -18.60 -10.10
C TYR A 62 7.23 -18.54 -11.09
N GLU A 63 6.96 -18.21 -12.36
CA GLU A 63 7.97 -18.10 -13.42
C GLU A 63 8.91 -16.90 -13.21
N ASP A 64 8.40 -15.81 -12.63
CA ASP A 64 9.21 -14.63 -12.29
C ASP A 64 10.23 -14.94 -11.18
N PHE A 65 9.90 -15.86 -10.27
CA PHE A 65 10.82 -16.35 -9.24
C PHE A 65 11.98 -17.16 -9.83
N GLY A 66 11.69 -18.07 -10.77
CA GLY A 66 12.69 -18.98 -11.35
C GLY A 66 13.75 -18.28 -12.22
N ASN A 67 13.41 -17.11 -12.77
CA ASN A 67 14.26 -16.39 -13.72
C ASN A 67 15.22 -15.36 -13.09
N GLY A 68 15.23 -15.22 -11.75
CA GLY A 68 16.11 -14.28 -11.05
C GLY A 68 15.82 -12.80 -11.34
N LYS A 69 14.65 -12.49 -11.92
CA LYS A 69 14.23 -11.13 -12.30
C LYS A 69 13.64 -10.33 -11.13
N LEU A 70 13.25 -11.01 -10.06
CA LEU A 70 12.72 -10.39 -8.86
C LEU A 70 13.84 -10.08 -7.87
N LYS A 71 13.83 -8.88 -7.30
CA LYS A 71 14.64 -8.58 -6.11
C LYS A 71 14.17 -9.50 -4.97
N MET A 72 15.10 -10.19 -4.30
CA MET A 72 14.84 -11.25 -3.31
C MET A 72 13.88 -10.87 -2.15
N TYR A 73 13.66 -9.57 -1.92
CA TYR A 73 12.84 -9.01 -0.85
C TYR A 73 11.55 -8.32 -1.35
N LEU A 74 11.16 -8.54 -2.61
CA LEU A 74 9.96 -7.98 -3.25
C LEU A 74 9.15 -9.11 -3.91
N LEU A 75 8.05 -9.53 -3.26
CA LEU A 75 7.21 -10.66 -3.68
C LEU A 75 5.95 -10.21 -4.46
N ILE A 76 5.95 -8.98 -4.97
CA ILE A 76 4.80 -8.36 -5.63
C ILE A 76 5.02 -8.42 -7.14
N GLY A 77 3.98 -8.82 -7.86
CA GLY A 77 3.98 -8.85 -9.32
C GLY A 77 3.93 -7.44 -9.91
N MET A 78 4.68 -7.22 -10.98
CA MET A 78 4.51 -6.03 -11.82
C MET A 78 3.39 -6.37 -12.81
N ASN A 79 2.21 -5.78 -12.63
CA ASN A 79 1.13 -5.84 -13.61
C ASN A 79 1.48 -5.03 -14.86
#